data_AF-A0A0R3PHH4-F1
#
_entry.id   AF-A0A0R3PHH4-F1
#
_cell.length_a   1.000
_cell.length_b   1.000
_cell.length_c   1.000
_cell.angle_alpha   90.00
_cell.angle_beta   90.00
_cell.angle_gamma   90.00
#
_symmetry.space_group_name_H-M   'P 1'
#
loop_
_entity.id
_entity.type
_entity.pdbx_description
1 polymer ?
#
loop_
_entity_poly.entity_id
_entity_poly.type
_entity_poly.pdbx_seq_one_letter_code
_entity_poly.pdbx_strand_id
1 'polypeptide(L)'
;MKSCAKHGGCDSSQKEILNKNMFAAKQLDAFGKLPAGIMELTTASIGSYVECNELLAPYETHYCFAGMQFSNLSFDVALEKLTIKLAVCMPRNCSERDIPQLMSSVVEGHFLPLTFTDTVCVPTSVEPTTSFWIFMTFLSFFVLWAILATTMDYVLHVHNSCNIKTSTVMSAFLAFSFYSNGAILLDVRPPKEGILRSLASIRFISMTWVAAGHTIGTASLSEALLPMLSLWNPLLSTTFTNAFLSVDTFFLLSGILVAYLFFKSRPASGFVKNPMTWTLYYVHRYLRLVVSIDVVRTTNEKQG
;
A
#
# COMPACT_ATOMS: atom_id res chain seq x y z
N MET A 1 -34.40 -29.47 -0.54
CA MET A 1 -33.64 -29.96 0.65
C MET A 1 -34.54 -30.47 1.80
N LYS A 2 -35.48 -29.69 2.35
CA LYS A 2 -36.33 -30.13 3.49
C LYS A 2 -37.13 -31.44 3.28
N SER A 3 -37.58 -31.71 2.04
CA SER A 3 -38.33 -32.94 1.72
C SER A 3 -37.45 -34.19 1.73
N CYS A 4 -36.21 -34.11 1.26
CA CYS A 4 -35.28 -35.25 1.25
C CYS A 4 -34.76 -35.59 2.65
N ALA A 5 -34.51 -34.57 3.48
CA ALA A 5 -34.05 -34.76 4.86
C ALA A 5 -35.11 -35.49 5.71
N LYS A 6 -36.40 -35.29 5.43
CA LYS A 6 -37.50 -35.98 6.12
C LYS A 6 -37.71 -37.44 5.69
N HIS A 7 -37.29 -37.84 4.49
CA HIS A 7 -37.57 -39.17 3.93
C HIS A 7 -36.36 -40.13 3.94
N GLY A 8 -35.27 -39.78 4.63
CA GLY A 8 -34.09 -40.64 4.75
C GLY A 8 -33.30 -40.82 3.44
N GLY A 9 -33.57 -40.01 2.42
CA GLY A 9 -32.92 -40.05 1.11
C GLY A 9 -33.63 -39.17 0.08
N CYS A 10 -32.91 -38.76 -0.96
CA CYS A 10 -33.54 -38.17 -2.14
C CYS A 10 -33.77 -39.26 -3.20
N ASP A 11 -34.94 -39.23 -3.83
CA ASP A 11 -35.19 -39.97 -5.07
C ASP A 11 -34.30 -39.45 -6.22
N SER A 12 -34.09 -40.29 -7.24
CA SER A 12 -33.31 -39.99 -8.45
C SER A 12 -33.77 -38.69 -9.15
N SER A 13 -35.09 -38.50 -9.28
CA SER A 13 -35.68 -37.28 -9.85
C SER A 13 -35.38 -36.02 -9.02
N GLN A 14 -35.39 -36.15 -7.70
CA GLN A 14 -35.11 -35.05 -6.77
C GLN A 14 -33.62 -34.67 -6.77
N LYS A 15 -32.72 -35.63 -6.99
CA LYS A 15 -31.29 -35.37 -7.14
C LYS A 15 -30.99 -34.57 -8.41
N GLU A 16 -31.69 -34.83 -9.50
CA GLU A 16 -31.54 -34.08 -10.75
C GLU A 16 -31.99 -32.62 -10.59
N ILE A 17 -33.14 -32.40 -9.95
CA ILE A 17 -33.64 -31.04 -9.62
C ILE A 17 -32.67 -30.32 -8.68
N LEU A 18 -32.10 -31.02 -7.69
CA LEU A 18 -31.13 -30.45 -6.77
C LEU A 18 -29.84 -30.05 -7.48
N ASN A 19 -29.33 -30.89 -8.38
CA ASN A 19 -28.12 -30.60 -9.15
C ASN A 19 -28.34 -29.40 -10.08
N LYS A 20 -29.51 -29.33 -10.74
CA LYS A 20 -29.88 -28.20 -11.59
C LYS A 20 -29.97 -26.87 -10.83
N ASN A 21 -30.34 -26.89 -9.56
CA ASN A 21 -30.47 -25.69 -8.71
C ASN A 21 -29.26 -25.44 -7.79
N MET A 22 -28.18 -26.20 -7.95
CA MET A 22 -26.97 -26.06 -7.13
C MET A 22 -26.33 -24.67 -7.27
N PHE A 23 -26.54 -24.00 -8.40
CA PHE A 23 -26.04 -22.64 -8.64
C PHE A 23 -26.52 -21.63 -7.59
N ALA A 24 -27.75 -21.76 -7.08
CA ALA A 24 -28.29 -20.85 -6.07
C ALA A 24 -27.57 -21.01 -4.72
N ALA A 25 -27.18 -22.23 -4.38
CA ALA A 25 -26.39 -22.50 -3.17
C ALA A 25 -24.96 -21.94 -3.31
N LYS A 26 -24.32 -22.13 -4.47
CA LYS A 26 -23.01 -21.54 -4.77
C LYS A 26 -23.04 -20.01 -4.77
N GLN A 27 -24.12 -19.44 -5.30
CA GLN A 27 -24.30 -18.00 -5.32
C GLN A 27 -24.39 -17.43 -3.91
N LEU A 28 -25.12 -18.10 -3.00
CA LEU A 28 -25.18 -17.71 -1.60
C LEU A 28 -23.87 -17.94 -0.84
N ASP A 29 -23.09 -18.97 -1.19
CA ASP A 29 -21.79 -19.21 -0.56
C ASP A 29 -20.74 -18.15 -0.97
N ALA A 30 -20.87 -17.60 -2.18
CA ALA A 30 -20.04 -16.50 -2.66
C ALA A 30 -20.25 -15.17 -1.90
N PHE A 31 -21.35 -15.03 -1.14
CA PHE A 31 -21.62 -13.83 -0.36
C PHE A 31 -20.62 -13.68 0.79
N GLY A 32 -20.36 -12.43 1.15
CA GLY A 32 -19.71 -12.10 2.40
C GLY A 32 -20.54 -12.65 3.57
N LYS A 33 -19.87 -13.35 4.47
CA LYS A 33 -20.47 -13.80 5.74
C LYS A 33 -20.32 -12.69 6.77
N LEU A 34 -21.21 -12.60 7.75
CA LEU A 34 -21.00 -11.65 8.86
C LEU A 34 -19.63 -11.94 9.49
N PRO A 35 -18.71 -10.96 9.51
CA PRO A 35 -17.37 -11.19 10.01
C PRO A 35 -17.43 -11.53 11.50
N ALA A 36 -16.60 -12.48 11.94
CA ALA A 36 -16.32 -12.62 13.36
C ALA A 36 -15.57 -11.37 13.84
N GLY A 37 -15.75 -10.98 15.10
CA GLY A 37 -15.10 -9.78 15.63
C GLY A 37 -15.74 -8.46 15.17
N ILE A 38 -17.07 -8.38 15.05
CA ILE A 38 -17.76 -7.08 14.89
C ILE A 38 -17.43 -6.13 16.06
N MET A 39 -17.29 -6.70 17.27
CA MET A 39 -16.80 -5.98 18.45
C MET A 39 -15.33 -5.57 18.33
N GLU A 40 -14.59 -6.11 17.36
CA GLU A 40 -13.22 -5.74 16.97
C GLU A 40 -13.20 -4.80 15.74
N LEU A 41 -14.34 -4.18 15.40
CA LEU A 41 -14.46 -3.23 14.30
C LEU A 41 -14.00 -3.81 12.95
N THR A 42 -14.34 -5.07 12.69
CA THR A 42 -14.14 -5.61 11.34
C THR A 42 -15.08 -4.91 10.36
N THR A 43 -14.53 -4.06 9.49
CA THR A 43 -15.33 -3.13 8.67
C THR A 43 -15.69 -3.67 7.30
N ALA A 44 -15.19 -4.84 6.89
CA ALA A 44 -15.55 -5.43 5.63
C ALA A 44 -15.56 -6.96 5.66
N SER A 45 -16.38 -7.54 4.80
CA SER A 45 -16.44 -8.97 4.53
C SER A 45 -16.48 -9.19 3.02
N ILE A 46 -15.38 -9.70 2.50
CA ILE A 46 -15.07 -9.72 1.06
C ILE A 46 -15.69 -10.89 0.29
N GLY A 47 -16.27 -11.91 0.94
CA GLY A 47 -16.86 -13.06 0.22
C GLY A 47 -15.91 -13.69 -0.81
N SER A 48 -16.45 -14.33 -1.84
CA SER A 48 -15.67 -14.93 -2.94
C SER A 48 -15.98 -14.26 -4.27
N TYR A 49 -15.08 -13.36 -4.71
CA TYR A 49 -15.22 -12.66 -5.99
C TYR A 49 -15.20 -13.62 -7.18
N VAL A 50 -14.23 -14.54 -7.20
CA VAL A 50 -14.04 -15.49 -8.30
C VAL A 50 -15.24 -16.40 -8.46
N GLU A 51 -15.76 -16.93 -7.34
CA GLU A 51 -16.93 -17.81 -7.37
C GLU A 51 -18.19 -17.09 -7.83
N CYS A 52 -18.35 -15.82 -7.47
CA CYS A 52 -19.48 -15.01 -7.95
C CYS A 52 -19.41 -14.77 -9.46
N ASN A 53 -18.23 -14.47 -10.00
CA ASN A 53 -18.07 -14.11 -11.41
C ASN A 53 -18.04 -15.33 -12.35
N GLU A 54 -17.53 -16.48 -11.89
CA GLU A 54 -17.46 -17.73 -12.67
C GLU A 54 -18.68 -18.65 -12.47
N LEU A 55 -19.74 -18.12 -11.84
CA LEU A 55 -20.93 -18.91 -11.51
C LEU A 55 -21.76 -19.26 -12.76
N LEU A 56 -22.00 -20.56 -12.96
CA LEU A 56 -22.89 -21.07 -14.02
C LEU A 56 -24.36 -20.95 -13.58
N ALA A 57 -24.95 -19.77 -13.73
CA ALA A 57 -26.37 -19.49 -13.54
C ALA A 57 -27.09 -19.24 -14.87
N PRO A 58 -28.44 -19.32 -14.90
CA PRO A 58 -29.24 -18.91 -16.07
C PRO A 58 -29.22 -17.39 -16.33
N TYR A 59 -28.54 -16.60 -15.49
CA TYR A 59 -28.37 -15.16 -15.59
C TYR A 59 -26.93 -14.76 -15.27
N GLU A 60 -26.50 -13.61 -15.78
CA GLU A 60 -25.18 -13.05 -15.46
C GLU A 60 -25.19 -12.43 -14.06
N THR A 61 -24.19 -12.76 -13.27
CA THR A 61 -23.95 -12.20 -11.93
C THR A 61 -22.95 -11.05 -11.98
N HIS A 62 -22.97 -10.23 -10.95
CA HIS A 62 -21.95 -9.24 -10.67
C HIS A 62 -21.75 -9.13 -9.16
N TYR A 63 -20.53 -8.73 -8.78
CA TYR A 63 -20.08 -8.68 -7.39
C TYR A 63 -20.17 -7.24 -6.88
N CYS A 64 -20.81 -7.03 -5.73
CA CYS A 64 -20.96 -5.71 -5.11
C CYS A 64 -20.67 -5.71 -3.62
N PHE A 65 -20.32 -4.55 -3.09
CA PHE A 65 -20.23 -4.31 -1.66
C PHE A 65 -21.45 -3.52 -1.19
N ALA A 66 -22.27 -4.11 -0.32
CA ALA A 66 -23.39 -3.46 0.34
C ALA A 66 -22.94 -2.92 1.71
N GLY A 67 -23.10 -1.61 1.92
CA GLY A 67 -22.81 -0.94 3.18
C GLY A 67 -23.97 -1.08 4.15
N MET A 68 -23.71 -1.67 5.32
CA MET A 68 -24.67 -1.76 6.43
C MET A 68 -24.27 -0.87 7.60
N GLN A 69 -25.28 -0.28 8.24
CA GLN A 69 -25.18 0.54 9.42
C GLN A 69 -26.15 0.02 10.48
N PHE A 70 -25.74 0.08 11.75
CA PHE A 70 -26.63 -0.26 12.86
C PHE A 70 -27.56 0.92 13.14
N SER A 71 -28.86 0.68 13.05
CA SER A 71 -29.88 1.64 13.49
C SER A 71 -30.12 1.48 14.99
N ASN A 72 -30.23 2.59 15.72
CA ASN A 72 -30.58 2.63 17.16
C ASN A 72 -29.61 1.91 18.14
N LEU A 73 -28.30 1.99 17.93
CA LEU A 73 -27.35 1.71 19.02
C LEU A 73 -26.95 3.03 19.70
N SER A 74 -27.53 3.31 20.86
CA SER A 74 -27.08 4.36 21.77
C SER A 74 -25.78 3.93 22.46
N PHE A 75 -24.70 3.84 21.69
CA PHE A 75 -23.36 3.59 22.22
C PHE A 75 -22.57 4.90 22.13
N ASP A 76 -22.14 5.41 23.29
CA ASP A 76 -21.44 6.68 23.48
C ASP A 76 -19.96 6.61 23.04
N VAL A 77 -19.73 6.35 21.76
CA VAL A 77 -18.43 6.48 21.07
C VAL A 77 -18.76 6.75 19.60
N ALA A 78 -17.90 7.49 18.89
CA ALA A 78 -17.97 7.88 17.47
C ALA A 78 -18.13 6.73 16.44
N LEU A 79 -19.15 5.90 16.61
CA LEU A 79 -19.49 4.71 15.84
C LEU A 79 -20.66 4.96 14.87
N GLU A 80 -21.25 6.14 14.92
CA GLU A 80 -22.33 6.61 14.03
C GLU A 80 -21.93 6.62 12.54
N LYS A 81 -20.63 6.44 12.24
CA LYS A 81 -20.09 6.35 10.87
C LYS A 81 -19.46 5.00 10.52
N LEU A 82 -19.60 3.98 11.37
CA LEU A 82 -19.04 2.67 11.06
C LEU A 82 -19.92 1.94 10.05
N THR A 83 -19.64 2.16 8.76
CA THR A 83 -20.27 1.43 7.66
C THR A 83 -19.51 0.13 7.45
N ILE A 84 -20.16 -1.00 7.73
CA ILE A 84 -19.58 -2.31 7.46
C ILE A 84 -19.92 -2.68 6.01
N LYS A 85 -18.92 -3.04 5.21
CA LYS A 85 -19.10 -3.44 3.82
C LYS A 85 -19.26 -4.95 3.72
N LEU A 86 -20.38 -5.42 3.20
CA LEU A 86 -20.66 -6.84 2.98
C LEU A 86 -20.65 -7.14 1.48
N ALA A 87 -19.84 -8.10 1.05
CA ALA A 87 -19.87 -8.56 -0.34
C ALA A 87 -21.17 -9.32 -0.64
N VAL A 88 -21.80 -9.03 -1.78
CA VAL A 88 -23.05 -9.63 -2.23
C VAL A 88 -22.91 -9.99 -3.71
N CYS A 89 -23.35 -11.19 -4.07
CA CYS A 89 -23.35 -11.66 -5.45
C CYS A 89 -24.76 -11.59 -6.05
N MET A 90 -25.04 -10.56 -6.86
CA MET A 90 -26.38 -10.30 -7.41
C MET A 90 -26.42 -10.45 -8.94
N PRO A 91 -27.60 -10.74 -9.53
CA PRO A 91 -27.78 -10.71 -10.97
C PRO A 91 -27.53 -9.30 -11.53
N ARG A 92 -26.95 -9.16 -12.73
CA ARG A 92 -26.69 -7.86 -13.42
C ARG A 92 -27.93 -6.99 -13.61
N ASN A 93 -29.12 -7.56 -13.54
CA ASN A 93 -30.38 -6.83 -13.61
C ASN A 93 -30.68 -6.02 -12.34
N CYS A 94 -30.05 -6.32 -11.20
CA CYS A 94 -30.21 -5.55 -9.98
C CYS A 94 -29.33 -4.29 -10.04
N SER A 95 -29.92 -3.12 -9.84
CA SER A 95 -29.17 -1.86 -9.75
C SER A 95 -28.66 -1.62 -8.33
N GLU A 96 -27.68 -0.71 -8.18
CA GLU A 96 -27.13 -0.28 -6.88
C GLU A 96 -28.21 0.24 -5.90
N ARG A 97 -29.38 0.65 -6.42
CA ARG A 97 -30.51 1.14 -5.59
C ARG A 97 -31.42 0.02 -5.09
N ASP A 98 -31.50 -1.10 -5.81
CA ASP A 98 -32.40 -2.20 -5.49
C ASP A 98 -31.80 -3.14 -4.44
N ILE A 99 -30.47 -3.29 -4.46
CA ILE A 99 -29.72 -4.15 -3.55
C ILE A 99 -29.93 -3.79 -2.07
N PRO A 100 -29.82 -2.53 -1.62
CA PRO A 100 -30.02 -2.20 -0.20
C PRO A 100 -31.46 -2.44 0.26
N GLN A 101 -32.46 -2.22 -0.60
CA GLN A 101 -33.88 -2.47 -0.29
C GLN A 101 -34.19 -3.97 -0.14
N LEU A 102 -33.60 -4.79 -1.00
CA LEU A 102 -33.73 -6.25 -0.89
C LEU A 102 -33.03 -6.76 0.37
N MET A 103 -31.84 -6.26 0.66
CA MET A 103 -31.09 -6.67 1.84
C MET A 103 -31.75 -6.23 3.15
N SER A 104 -32.37 -5.05 3.21
CA SER A 104 -33.12 -4.62 4.40
C SER A 104 -34.32 -5.51 4.67
N SER A 105 -35.06 -5.91 3.63
CA SER A 105 -36.24 -6.80 3.77
C SER A 105 -35.90 -8.20 4.30
N VAL A 106 -34.68 -8.69 4.05
CA VAL A 106 -34.20 -9.99 4.56
C VAL A 106 -33.89 -9.91 6.05
N VAL A 107 -33.43 -8.74 6.53
CA VAL A 107 -33.01 -8.55 7.93
C VAL A 107 -34.15 -8.15 8.85
N GLU A 108 -35.24 -7.54 8.33
CA GLU A 108 -36.43 -7.20 9.12
C GLU A 108 -37.06 -8.39 9.88
N GLY A 109 -36.78 -9.63 9.47
CA GLY A 109 -37.21 -10.85 10.16
C GLY A 109 -36.23 -11.41 11.20
N HIS A 110 -35.08 -10.78 11.45
CA HIS A 110 -34.01 -11.27 12.33
C HIS A 110 -33.66 -10.27 13.45
N PHE A 111 -33.02 -10.75 14.52
CA PHE A 111 -32.79 -10.07 15.81
C PHE A 111 -31.90 -8.80 15.77
N LEU A 112 -31.35 -8.39 14.63
CA LEU A 112 -30.37 -7.30 14.55
C LEU A 112 -30.95 -6.07 13.80
N PRO A 113 -30.90 -4.85 14.39
CA PRO A 113 -31.40 -3.62 13.76
C PRO A 113 -30.41 -3.07 12.72
N LEU A 114 -30.14 -3.83 11.66
CA LEU A 114 -29.25 -3.43 10.57
C LEU A 114 -30.03 -2.75 9.46
N THR A 115 -29.44 -1.68 8.90
CA THR A 115 -29.97 -0.96 7.74
C THR A 115 -28.90 -0.89 6.66
N PHE A 116 -29.29 -1.19 5.42
CA PHE A 116 -28.40 -1.06 4.27
C PHE A 116 -28.59 0.32 3.63
N THR A 117 -27.50 1.04 3.42
CA THR A 117 -27.54 2.47 3.03
C THR A 117 -26.96 2.74 1.66
N ASP A 118 -25.91 2.01 1.28
CA ASP A 118 -25.18 2.23 0.04
C ASP A 118 -24.74 0.89 -0.57
N THR A 119 -24.52 0.85 -1.89
CA THR A 119 -23.98 -0.32 -2.57
C THR A 119 -23.08 0.11 -3.71
N VAL A 120 -21.86 -0.42 -3.74
CA VAL A 120 -20.88 -0.15 -4.79
C VAL A 120 -20.51 -1.45 -5.48
N CYS A 121 -20.75 -1.52 -6.79
CA CYS A 121 -20.46 -2.72 -7.57
C CYS A 121 -19.07 -2.68 -8.20
N VAL A 122 -18.36 -3.81 -8.18
CA VAL A 122 -17.02 -3.93 -8.75
C VAL A 122 -17.15 -4.24 -10.24
N PRO A 123 -16.57 -3.43 -11.15
CA PRO A 123 -16.61 -3.70 -12.57
C PRO A 123 -15.84 -4.99 -12.88
N THR A 124 -16.45 -5.88 -13.64
CA THR A 124 -15.90 -7.21 -14.00
C THR A 124 -14.79 -7.13 -15.06
N SER A 125 -14.70 -6.00 -15.76
CA SER A 125 -13.61 -5.69 -16.69
C SER A 125 -13.01 -4.35 -16.29
N VAL A 126 -11.80 -4.40 -15.74
CA VAL A 126 -11.00 -3.18 -15.52
C VAL A 126 -10.29 -2.91 -16.83
N GLU A 127 -10.85 -2.01 -17.63
CA GLU A 127 -10.14 -1.55 -18.82
C GLU A 127 -8.87 -0.82 -18.37
N PRO A 128 -7.69 -1.17 -18.92
CA PRO A 128 -6.46 -0.52 -18.52
C PRO A 128 -6.53 0.95 -18.94
N THR A 129 -6.55 1.82 -17.93
CA THR A 129 -6.57 3.27 -18.14
C THR A 129 -5.33 3.70 -18.94
N THR A 130 -5.45 4.79 -19.69
CA THR A 130 -4.31 5.37 -20.41
C THR A 130 -3.13 5.65 -19.48
N SER A 131 -3.40 6.08 -18.24
CA SER A 131 -2.42 6.28 -17.18
C SER A 131 -1.66 4.99 -16.80
N PHE A 132 -2.34 3.84 -16.76
CA PHE A 132 -1.71 2.55 -16.49
C PHE A 132 -0.68 2.22 -17.57
N TRP A 133 -1.04 2.35 -18.86
CA TRP A 133 -0.13 2.08 -19.97
C TRP A 133 1.07 3.03 -20.00
N ILE A 134 0.86 4.32 -19.70
CA ILE A 134 1.95 5.30 -19.59
C ILE A 134 2.94 4.88 -18.50
N PHE A 135 2.44 4.55 -17.31
CA PHE A 135 3.28 4.11 -16.19
C PHE A 135 4.03 2.81 -16.51
N MET A 136 3.34 1.82 -17.09
CA MET A 136 3.95 0.54 -17.46
C MET A 136 5.03 0.70 -18.53
N THR A 137 4.79 1.55 -19.54
CA THR A 137 5.77 1.83 -20.61
C THR A 137 7.00 2.54 -20.04
N PHE A 138 6.77 3.54 -19.18
CA PHE A 138 7.84 4.27 -18.50
C PHE A 138 8.68 3.32 -17.63
N LEU A 139 8.06 2.51 -16.79
CA LEU A 139 8.77 1.58 -15.91
C LEU A 139 9.54 0.53 -16.72
N SER A 140 8.93 -0.02 -17.77
CA SER A 140 9.58 -0.97 -18.67
C SER A 140 10.83 -0.38 -19.33
N PHE A 141 10.78 0.88 -19.77
CA PHE A 141 11.91 1.59 -20.34
C PHE A 141 13.09 1.68 -19.35
N PHE A 142 12.84 2.05 -18.08
CA PHE A 142 13.91 2.12 -17.07
C PHE A 142 14.48 0.74 -16.72
N VAL A 143 13.64 -0.29 -16.67
CA VAL A 143 14.10 -1.67 -16.44
C VAL A 143 14.99 -2.14 -17.59
N LEU A 144 14.59 -1.92 -18.84
CA LEU A 144 15.39 -2.25 -20.01
C LEU A 144 16.70 -1.46 -20.03
N TRP A 145 16.66 -0.15 -19.73
CA TRP A 145 17.84 0.68 -19.60
C TRP A 145 18.80 0.12 -18.56
N ALA A 146 18.31 -0.25 -17.37
CA ALA A 146 19.13 -0.79 -16.30
C ALA A 146 19.74 -2.16 -16.66
N ILE A 147 19.01 -3.02 -17.38
CA ILE A 147 19.55 -4.30 -17.89
C ILE A 147 20.67 -4.04 -18.90
N LEU A 148 20.48 -3.11 -19.84
CA LEU A 148 21.50 -2.74 -20.82
C LEU A 148 22.74 -2.13 -20.14
N ALA A 149 22.55 -1.25 -19.15
CA ALA A 149 23.64 -0.69 -18.36
C ALA A 149 24.40 -1.79 -17.59
N THR A 150 23.67 -2.74 -16.99
CA THR A 150 24.25 -3.84 -16.20
C THR A 150 25.02 -4.84 -17.07
N THR A 151 24.47 -5.19 -18.24
CA THR A 151 25.13 -6.11 -19.19
C THR A 151 26.40 -5.49 -19.78
N MET A 152 26.35 -4.22 -20.18
CA MET A 152 27.53 -3.49 -20.66
C MET A 152 28.61 -3.38 -19.57
N ASP A 153 28.22 -3.05 -18.35
CA ASP A 153 29.13 -2.96 -17.20
C ASP A 153 29.79 -4.31 -16.89
N TYR A 154 29.00 -5.40 -16.89
CA TYR A 154 29.51 -6.76 -16.69
C TYR A 154 30.47 -7.19 -17.80
N VAL A 155 30.13 -6.93 -19.07
CA VAL A 155 31.01 -7.25 -20.22
C VAL A 155 32.29 -6.43 -20.17
N LEU A 156 32.23 -5.13 -19.83
CA LEU A 156 33.42 -4.30 -19.65
C LEU A 156 34.29 -4.81 -18.49
N HIS A 157 33.67 -5.27 -17.40
CA HIS A 157 34.39 -5.84 -16.25
C HIS A 157 35.07 -7.18 -16.59
N VAL A 158 34.39 -8.07 -17.33
CA VAL A 158 34.93 -9.38 -17.72
C VAL A 158 35.94 -9.29 -18.87
N HIS A 159 35.69 -8.41 -19.84
CA HIS A 159 36.50 -8.35 -21.07
C HIS A 159 37.73 -7.45 -20.93
N ASN A 160 37.83 -6.56 -19.93
CA ASN A 160 38.91 -5.57 -19.93
C ASN A 160 39.84 -5.61 -18.71
N SER A 161 40.97 -6.29 -18.93
CA SER A 161 42.29 -5.71 -18.71
C SER A 161 42.32 -4.23 -19.09
N CYS A 162 42.61 -3.35 -18.12
CA CYS A 162 43.17 -1.99 -18.23
C CYS A 162 42.81 -1.08 -19.45
N ASN A 163 42.27 0.12 -19.15
CA ASN A 163 42.41 1.37 -19.93
C ASN A 163 41.41 1.74 -21.06
N ILE A 164 40.13 1.34 -21.02
CA ILE A 164 39.10 2.05 -21.82
C ILE A 164 38.78 3.39 -21.14
N LYS A 165 39.18 4.51 -21.77
CA LYS A 165 38.70 5.85 -21.39
C LYS A 165 37.21 5.93 -21.70
N THR A 166 36.38 5.81 -20.67
CA THR A 166 34.93 6.00 -20.81
C THR A 166 34.63 7.47 -21.10
N SER A 167 33.88 7.74 -22.16
CA SER A 167 33.34 9.08 -22.43
C SER A 167 32.34 9.44 -21.33
N THR A 168 32.14 10.74 -21.07
CA THR A 168 31.20 11.22 -20.03
C THR A 168 29.79 10.63 -20.20
N VAL A 169 29.36 10.41 -21.45
CA VAL A 169 28.07 9.79 -21.78
C VAL A 169 28.05 8.31 -21.39
N MET A 170 29.13 7.58 -21.65
CA MET A 170 29.26 6.17 -21.24
C MET A 170 29.29 6.04 -19.71
N SER A 171 30.00 6.92 -19.02
CA SER A 171 30.02 6.94 -17.56
C SER A 171 28.63 7.25 -16.96
N ALA A 172 27.88 8.18 -17.56
CA ALA A 172 26.52 8.49 -17.13
C ALA A 172 25.55 7.31 -17.37
N PHE A 173 25.73 6.57 -18.47
CA PHE A 173 24.94 5.38 -18.76
C PHE A 173 25.22 4.24 -17.76
N LEU A 174 26.50 3.96 -17.49
CA LEU A 174 26.95 2.93 -16.54
C LEU A 174 26.56 3.24 -15.08
N ALA A 175 26.28 4.51 -14.75
CA ALA A 175 25.80 4.90 -13.43
C ALA A 175 24.47 4.22 -13.04
N PHE A 176 23.71 3.68 -13.98
CA PHE A 176 22.48 2.92 -13.74
C PHE A 176 22.68 1.39 -13.68
N SER A 177 23.92 0.89 -13.76
CA SER A 177 24.23 -0.53 -13.65
C SER A 177 23.92 -1.06 -12.25
N PHE A 178 23.11 -2.12 -12.15
CA PHE A 178 22.85 -2.79 -10.87
C PHE A 178 24.06 -3.55 -10.34
N TYR A 179 24.94 -4.05 -11.22
CA TYR A 179 26.11 -4.85 -10.83
C TYR A 179 27.11 -4.00 -10.03
N SER A 180 27.61 -2.89 -10.60
CA SER A 180 28.55 -2.00 -9.92
C SER A 180 27.93 -1.29 -8.71
N ASN A 181 26.71 -0.74 -8.85
CA ASN A 181 26.04 -0.08 -7.72
C ASN A 181 25.73 -1.05 -6.58
N GLY A 182 25.30 -2.27 -6.90
CA GLY A 182 25.06 -3.33 -5.92
C GLY A 182 26.33 -3.76 -5.20
N ALA A 183 27.44 -3.91 -5.93
CA ALA A 183 28.74 -4.22 -5.33
C ALA A 183 29.25 -3.10 -4.40
N ILE A 184 28.96 -1.84 -4.71
CA ILE A 184 29.25 -0.70 -3.82
C ILE A 184 28.33 -0.68 -2.60
N LEU A 185 27.03 -0.95 -2.78
CA LEU A 185 26.03 -0.96 -1.71
C LEU A 185 26.23 -2.10 -0.72
N LEU A 186 26.64 -3.27 -1.22
CA LEU A 186 26.92 -4.48 -0.44
C LEU A 186 28.38 -4.56 0.02
N ASP A 187 29.17 -3.52 -0.21
CA ASP A 187 30.56 -3.47 0.24
C ASP A 187 30.63 -3.40 1.77
N VAL A 188 31.06 -4.49 2.40
CA VAL A 188 31.22 -4.60 3.87
C VAL A 188 32.64 -4.21 4.32
N ARG A 189 33.47 -3.67 3.41
CA ARG A 189 34.80 -3.17 3.79
C ARG A 189 34.69 -2.12 4.91
N PRO A 190 35.67 -2.07 5.82
CA PRO A 190 35.65 -1.08 6.89
C PRO A 190 35.52 0.31 6.27
N PRO A 191 34.61 1.15 6.79
CA PRO A 191 34.36 2.45 6.21
C PRO A 191 35.66 3.26 6.16
N LYS A 192 35.85 3.99 5.05
CA LYS A 192 37.01 4.89 4.85
C LYS A 192 37.20 5.76 6.08
N GLU A 193 38.44 6.00 6.48
CA GLU A 193 38.77 6.72 7.71
C GLU A 193 38.02 8.07 7.81
N GLY A 194 37.27 8.22 8.90
CA GLY A 194 36.43 9.39 9.20
C GLY A 194 35.04 9.38 8.59
N ILE A 195 34.38 8.21 8.51
CA ILE A 195 32.92 8.10 8.51
C ILE A 195 32.49 7.73 9.94
N LEU A 196 31.63 8.53 10.55
CA LEU A 196 31.14 8.30 11.92
C LEU A 196 30.21 7.08 11.94
N ARG A 197 30.65 5.98 12.54
CA ARG A 197 29.92 4.70 12.59
C ARG A 197 28.53 4.83 13.27
N SER A 198 28.39 5.77 14.22
CA SER A 198 27.12 6.05 14.90
C SER A 198 26.04 6.66 14.01
N LEU A 199 26.41 7.40 12.94
CA LEU A 199 25.44 7.98 12.00
C LEU A 199 24.67 6.90 11.23
N ALA A 200 25.33 5.77 10.93
CA ALA A 200 24.69 4.66 10.22
C ALA A 200 23.60 4.00 11.08
N SER A 201 23.83 3.83 12.39
CA SER A 201 22.85 3.28 13.32
C SER A 201 21.60 4.17 13.45
N ILE A 202 21.79 5.49 13.57
CA ILE A 202 20.66 6.43 13.67
C ILE A 202 19.84 6.41 12.37
N ARG A 203 20.51 6.34 11.22
CA ARG A 203 19.83 6.25 9.92
C ARG A 203 18.99 4.98 9.79
N PHE A 204 19.50 3.85 10.27
CA PHE A 204 18.77 2.58 10.27
C PHE A 204 17.52 2.65 11.15
N ILE A 205 17.64 3.16 12.38
CA ILE A 205 16.51 3.31 13.30
C ILE A 205 15.44 4.24 12.70
N SER A 206 15.86 5.36 12.10
CA SER A 206 14.95 6.37 11.54
C SER A 206 14.20 5.84 10.30
N MET A 207 14.87 5.06 9.44
CA MET A 207 14.21 4.41 8.29
C MET A 207 13.19 3.35 8.73
N THR A 208 13.55 2.52 9.71
CA THR A 208 12.63 1.53 10.29
C THR A 208 11.42 2.21 10.94
N TRP A 209 11.63 3.36 11.60
CA TRP A 209 10.55 4.15 12.19
C TRP A 209 9.58 4.70 11.13
N VAL A 210 10.08 5.25 10.02
CA VAL A 210 9.23 5.73 8.90
C VAL A 210 8.46 4.57 8.26
N ALA A 211 9.13 3.43 8.01
CA ALA A 211 8.49 2.25 7.44
C ALA A 211 7.36 1.74 8.35
N ALA A 212 7.60 1.65 9.66
CA ALA A 212 6.59 1.26 10.64
C ALA A 212 5.39 2.24 10.66
N GLY A 213 5.65 3.55 10.57
CA GLY A 213 4.61 4.57 10.48
C GLY A 213 3.71 4.39 9.25
N HIS A 214 4.30 4.15 8.08
CA HIS A 214 3.54 3.90 6.86
C HIS A 214 2.75 2.60 6.91
N THR A 215 3.33 1.51 7.43
CA THR A 215 2.60 0.24 7.55
C THR A 215 1.41 0.36 8.50
N ILE A 216 1.59 1.10 9.60
CA ILE A 216 0.52 1.39 10.56
C ILE A 216 -0.57 2.27 9.91
N GLY A 217 -0.18 3.33 9.20
CA GLY A 217 -1.14 4.22 8.52
C GLY A 217 -1.94 3.50 7.44
N THR A 218 -1.32 2.61 6.66
CA THR A 218 -2.04 1.75 5.71
C THR A 218 -2.91 0.70 6.42
N ALA A 219 -2.47 0.19 7.57
CA ALA A 219 -3.25 -0.75 8.36
C ALA A 219 -4.46 -0.10 9.03
N SER A 220 -4.43 1.20 9.32
CA SER A 220 -5.61 1.96 9.78
C SER A 220 -6.72 2.04 8.72
N LEU A 221 -6.39 1.80 7.45
CA LEU A 221 -7.34 1.65 6.34
C LEU A 221 -7.72 0.18 6.09
N SER A 222 -7.14 -0.76 6.83
CA SER A 222 -7.39 -2.19 6.67
C SER A 222 -8.57 -2.66 7.52
N GLU A 223 -9.10 -3.82 7.18
CA GLU A 223 -10.42 -4.30 7.62
C GLU A 223 -10.50 -4.68 9.11
N ALA A 224 -9.43 -4.54 9.90
CA ALA A 224 -9.36 -4.91 11.32
C ALA A 224 -8.76 -3.78 12.18
N LEU A 225 -9.60 -2.87 12.66
CA LEU A 225 -9.17 -1.66 13.37
C LEU A 225 -8.82 -1.91 14.85
N LEU A 226 -9.58 -2.75 15.58
CA LEU A 226 -9.33 -2.94 17.02
C LEU A 226 -8.14 -3.82 17.40
N PRO A 227 -7.75 -4.88 16.66
CA PRO A 227 -6.51 -5.61 16.98
C PRO A 227 -5.27 -4.71 16.85
N MET A 228 -5.35 -3.72 15.96
CA MET A 228 -4.34 -2.68 15.81
C MET A 228 -4.29 -1.79 17.07
N LEU A 229 -5.45 -1.35 17.57
CA LEU A 229 -5.60 -0.57 18.82
C LEU A 229 -5.24 -1.36 20.09
N SER A 230 -5.48 -2.67 20.17
CA SER A 230 -5.17 -3.45 21.39
C SER A 230 -3.66 -3.68 21.56
N LEU A 231 -2.89 -3.61 20.47
CA LEU A 231 -1.42 -3.60 20.48
C LEU A 231 -0.83 -2.20 20.76
N TRP A 232 -1.66 -1.17 20.90
CA TRP A 232 -1.20 0.20 21.16
C TRP A 232 -0.78 0.39 22.60
N ASN A 233 0.52 0.27 22.85
CA ASN A 233 1.13 0.96 23.98
C ASN A 233 1.07 2.47 23.72
N PRO A 234 0.60 3.30 24.67
CA PRO A 234 0.41 4.75 24.44
C PRO A 234 1.73 5.45 24.08
N LEU A 235 2.85 5.00 24.63
CA LEU A 235 4.18 5.56 24.33
C LEU A 235 4.69 5.18 22.93
N LEU A 236 4.56 3.91 22.54
CA LEU A 236 5.02 3.47 21.21
C LEU A 236 4.09 3.96 20.12
N SER A 237 2.78 3.93 20.36
CA SER A 237 1.79 4.42 19.39
C SER A 237 1.97 5.90 19.08
N THR A 238 2.10 6.76 20.09
CA THR A 238 2.36 8.20 19.86
C THR A 238 3.69 8.42 19.13
N THR A 239 4.70 7.59 19.39
CA THR A 239 5.98 7.64 18.68
C THR A 239 5.81 7.25 17.20
N PHE A 240 5.12 6.15 16.89
CA PHE A 240 4.95 5.66 15.51
C PHE A 240 3.93 6.47 14.69
N THR A 241 2.87 6.99 15.30
CA THR A 241 1.87 7.85 14.64
C THR A 241 2.46 9.23 14.30
N ASN A 242 3.38 9.74 15.13
CA ASN A 242 4.17 10.93 14.82
C ASN A 242 5.40 10.60 13.95
N ALA A 243 5.26 9.75 12.93
CA ALA A 243 6.35 9.39 12.01
C ALA A 243 7.01 10.62 11.34
N PHE A 244 6.30 11.74 11.24
CA PHE A 244 6.85 13.02 10.77
C PHE A 244 8.05 13.50 11.59
N LEU A 245 8.10 13.23 12.90
CA LEU A 245 9.24 13.58 13.75
C LEU A 245 10.52 12.80 13.35
N SER A 246 10.37 11.62 12.73
CA SER A 246 11.51 10.89 12.17
C SER A 246 12.19 11.67 11.04
N VAL A 247 11.47 12.52 10.31
CA VAL A 247 12.04 13.35 9.22
C VAL A 247 13.08 14.34 9.78
N ASP A 248 12.87 14.86 10.98
CA ASP A 248 13.80 15.78 11.64
C ASP A 248 15.15 15.14 11.94
N THR A 249 15.19 13.83 12.20
CA THR A 249 16.44 13.09 12.35
C THR A 249 17.26 13.13 11.05
N PHE A 250 16.62 13.02 9.88
CA PHE A 250 17.32 13.09 8.59
C PHE A 250 17.88 14.50 8.32
N PHE A 251 17.15 15.55 8.69
CA PHE A 251 17.65 16.92 8.62
C PHE A 251 18.86 17.14 9.53
N LEU A 252 18.79 16.63 10.76
CA LEU A 252 19.89 16.70 11.73
C LEU A 252 21.13 15.92 11.26
N LEU A 253 20.97 14.69 10.77
CA LEU A 253 22.06 13.89 10.20
C LEU A 253 22.71 14.59 9.00
N SER A 254 21.90 15.19 8.12
CA SER A 254 22.42 15.95 6.98
C SER A 254 23.21 17.19 7.43
N GLY A 255 22.76 17.89 8.47
CA GLY A 255 23.47 19.05 9.02
C GLY A 255 24.82 18.67 9.65
N ILE A 256 24.83 17.62 10.48
CA ILE A 256 26.04 17.13 11.17
C ILE A 256 27.09 16.66 10.17
N LEU A 257 26.69 15.91 9.13
CA LEU A 257 27.61 15.40 8.13
C LEU A 257 28.31 16.55 7.37
N VAL A 258 27.55 17.57 6.99
CA VAL A 258 28.08 18.73 6.27
C VAL A 258 29.05 19.53 7.16
N ALA A 259 28.70 19.77 8.43
CA ALA A 259 29.60 20.42 9.38
C ALA A 259 30.88 19.61 9.60
N TYR A 260 30.76 18.30 9.79
CA TYR A 260 31.88 17.39 9.97
C TYR A 260 32.83 17.40 8.75
N LEU A 261 32.29 17.32 7.54
CA LEU A 261 33.08 17.39 6.30
C LEU A 261 33.75 18.76 6.11
N PHE A 262 33.08 19.85 6.48
CA PHE A 262 33.64 21.19 6.41
C PHE A 262 34.87 21.34 7.31
N PHE A 263 34.78 20.90 8.57
CA PHE A 263 35.92 20.94 9.49
C PHE A 263 37.02 19.94 9.10
N LYS A 264 36.66 18.77 8.57
CA LYS A 264 37.63 17.78 8.08
C LYS A 264 38.39 18.25 6.84
N SER A 265 37.72 18.96 5.93
CA SER A 265 38.31 19.46 4.68
C SER A 265 39.36 20.56 4.90
N ARG A 266 39.42 21.18 6.09
CA ARG A 266 40.32 22.30 6.44
C ARG A 266 40.50 23.30 5.29
N PRO A 267 39.43 23.96 4.83
CA PRO A 267 39.54 24.89 3.70
C PRO A 267 40.52 26.04 3.99
N ALA A 268 41.26 26.46 2.96
CA ALA A 268 42.21 27.57 3.06
C ALA A 268 41.52 28.86 3.56
N SER A 269 42.23 29.69 4.32
CA SER A 269 41.64 30.88 4.96
C SER A 269 41.03 31.87 3.95
N GLY A 270 41.54 31.92 2.71
CA GLY A 270 40.97 32.70 1.62
C GLY A 270 39.62 32.18 1.09
N PHE A 271 39.38 30.87 1.17
CA PHE A 271 38.11 30.24 0.74
C PHE A 271 36.98 30.55 1.73
N VAL A 272 37.28 30.57 3.03
CA VAL A 272 36.31 30.85 4.11
C VAL A 272 35.95 32.34 4.18
N LYS A 273 36.90 33.23 3.82
CA LYS A 273 36.69 34.69 3.84
C LYS A 273 35.94 35.23 2.63
N ASN A 274 35.83 34.46 1.55
CA ASN A 274 35.13 34.91 0.35
C ASN A 274 33.59 34.79 0.54
N PRO A 275 32.82 35.89 0.53
CA PRO A 275 31.37 35.86 0.71
C PRO A 275 30.65 35.06 -0.39
N MET A 276 31.20 35.02 -1.60
CA MET A 276 30.64 34.28 -2.73
C MET A 276 30.61 32.77 -2.49
N THR A 277 31.60 32.24 -1.76
CA THR A 277 31.66 30.82 -1.36
C THR A 277 30.49 30.46 -0.44
N TRP A 278 30.16 31.33 0.52
CA TRP A 278 29.03 31.12 1.43
C TRP A 278 27.70 31.22 0.71
N THR A 279 27.52 32.20 -0.20
CA THR A 279 26.30 32.31 -1.02
C THR A 279 26.08 31.05 -1.86
N LEU A 280 27.10 30.59 -2.59
CA LEU A 280 27.00 29.37 -3.40
C LEU A 280 26.72 28.13 -2.55
N TYR A 281 27.36 28.04 -1.38
CA TYR A 281 27.14 26.96 -0.43
C TYR A 281 25.69 26.94 0.13
N TYR A 282 25.14 28.10 0.50
CA TYR A 282 23.76 28.20 0.97
C TYR A 282 22.74 27.92 -0.13
N VAL A 283 22.99 28.35 -1.36
CA VAL A 283 22.12 28.04 -2.52
C VAL A 283 22.10 26.54 -2.79
N HIS A 284 23.27 25.90 -2.86
CA HIS A 284 23.36 24.45 -3.08
C HIS A 284 22.72 23.67 -1.92
N ARG A 285 22.87 24.15 -0.67
CA ARG A 285 22.20 23.57 0.49
C ARG A 285 20.68 23.74 0.42
N TYR A 286 20.19 24.91 0.04
CA TYR A 286 18.77 25.21 -0.09
C TYR A 286 18.11 24.35 -1.18
N LEU A 287 18.71 24.25 -2.36
CA LEU A 287 18.21 23.41 -3.46
C LEU A 287 18.12 21.92 -3.07
N ARG A 288 19.12 21.42 -2.34
CA ARG A 288 19.11 20.03 -1.86
C ARG A 288 18.04 19.76 -0.81
N LEU A 289 17.71 20.74 0.03
CA LEU A 289 16.70 20.62 1.09
C LEU A 289 15.28 20.83 0.56
N VAL A 290 15.09 21.75 -0.40
CA VAL A 290 13.80 22.05 -1.03
C VAL A 290 13.19 20.83 -1.70
N VAL A 291 14.00 20.02 -2.41
CA VAL A 291 13.53 18.76 -3.00
C VAL A 291 12.92 17.83 -1.94
N SER A 292 13.49 17.77 -0.74
CA SER A 292 12.97 16.96 0.37
C SER A 292 11.73 17.59 1.02
N ILE A 293 11.70 18.92 1.15
CA ILE A 293 10.66 19.66 1.87
C ILE A 293 9.38 19.80 1.04
N ASP A 294 9.48 20.07 -0.27
CA ASP A 294 8.29 20.21 -1.13
C ASP A 294 7.55 18.88 -1.32
N VAL A 295 8.25 17.74 -1.27
CA VAL A 295 7.62 16.41 -1.25
C VAL A 295 6.78 16.21 0.02
N VAL A 296 7.23 16.71 1.18
CA VAL A 296 6.48 16.61 2.45
C VAL A 296 5.33 17.63 2.52
N ARG A 297 5.50 18.82 1.93
CA ARG A 297 4.45 19.85 1.89
C ARG A 297 3.27 19.40 1.02
N THR A 298 3.53 18.79 -0.13
CA THR A 298 2.50 18.28 -1.04
C THR A 298 1.73 17.07 -0.47
N THR A 299 2.32 16.30 0.45
CA THR A 299 1.59 15.23 1.16
C THR A 299 0.65 15.76 2.24
N ASN A 300 1.04 16.83 2.96
CA ASN A 300 0.20 17.43 4.00
C ASN A 300 -1.01 18.17 3.42
N GLU A 301 -0.89 18.77 2.23
CA GLU A 301 -1.99 19.46 1.56
C GLU A 301 -3.07 18.50 0.99
N LYS A 302 -2.77 17.20 0.91
CA LYS A 302 -3.73 16.15 0.50
C LYS A 302 -4.37 15.41 1.69
N GLN A 303 -3.91 15.66 2.92
CA GLN A 303 -4.39 15.00 4.14
C GLN A 303 -5.18 15.93 5.08
N GLY A 304 -5.27 17.22 4.77
CA GLY A 304 -6.18 18.18 5.43
C GLY A 304 -7.41 18.44 4.58
#